data_AF-A0A535Q623-F1
#
_entry.id   AF-A0A535Q623-F1
#
_cell.length_a   1.000
_cell.length_b   1.000
_cell.length_c   1.000
_cell.angle_alpha   90.00
_cell.angle_beta   90.00
_cell.angle_gamma   90.00
#
_symmetry.space_group_name_H-M   'P 1'
#
loop_
_entity.id
_entity.type
_entity.pdbx_description
1 polymer ?
#
loop_
_entity_poly.entity_id
_entity_poly.type
_entity_poly.pdbx_seq_one_letter_code
_entity_poly.pdbx_strand_id
1 'polypeptide(L)' 'MTFVGPPPARQVARAIGVTEVNVDGYRLRCLVWGSFQPFLEALHGYEVISLTSMPAHSIGDE' A
#
# COMPACT_ATOMS: atom_id res chain seq x y z
N MET A 1 1.83 -0.38 -6.11
CA MET A 1 0.66 -1.08 -6.69
C MET A 1 -0.06 -0.16 -7.67
N THR A 2 -0.73 -0.72 -8.67
CA THR A 2 -1.43 0.03 -9.74
C THR A 2 -2.88 -0.40 -9.83
N PHE A 3 -3.81 0.53 -10.00
CA PHE A 3 -5.25 0.30 -10.04
C PHE A 3 -5.82 0.60 -11.44
N VAL A 4 -7.00 0.07 -11.72
CA VAL A 4 -7.78 0.41 -12.93
C VAL A 4 -8.30 1.85 -12.89
N GLY A 5 -8.59 2.37 -11.69
CA GLY A 5 -9.07 3.73 -11.46
C GLY A 5 -8.37 4.42 -10.29
N PRO A 6 -8.94 5.51 -9.75
CA PRO A 6 -8.37 6.22 -8.60
C PRO A 6 -8.11 5.28 -7.42
N PRO A 7 -6.90 5.27 -6.83
CA PRO A 7 -6.57 4.36 -5.75
C PRO A 7 -7.30 4.74 -4.44
N PRO A 8 -7.61 3.76 -3.57
CA PRO A 8 -8.26 3.96 -2.27
C PRO A 8 -7.32 4.55 -1.20
N ALA A 9 -6.63 5.63 -1.51
CA ALA A 9 -5.56 6.18 -0.68
C ALA A 9 -5.99 6.45 0.77
N ARG A 10 -7.21 6.97 0.95
CA ARG A 10 -7.77 7.26 2.29
C ARG A 10 -8.08 6.00 3.09
N GLN A 11 -8.54 4.93 2.45
CA GLN A 11 -8.84 3.65 3.12
C GLN A 11 -7.53 2.95 3.49
N VAL A 12 -6.57 2.94 2.57
CA VAL A 12 -5.22 2.39 2.79
C VAL A 12 -4.48 3.14 3.91
N ALA A 13 -4.54 4.46 3.97
CA ALA A 13 -3.91 5.26 5.03
C ALA A 13 -4.54 5.06 6.43
N ARG A 14 -5.74 4.46 6.50
CA ARG A 14 -6.40 4.12 7.76
C ARG A 14 -6.17 2.68 8.20
N ALA A 15 -5.58 1.86 7.33
CA ALA A 15 -5.28 0.48 7.65
C ALA A 15 -4.17 0.40 8.71
N ILE A 16 -4.35 -0.50 9.68
CA ILE A 16 -3.37 -0.74 10.73
C ILE A 16 -2.07 -1.24 10.10
N GLY A 17 -0.93 -0.67 10.54
CA GLY A 17 0.39 -1.03 10.04
C GLY A 17 0.74 -0.39 8.70
N VAL A 18 -0.08 0.49 8.13
CA VAL A 18 0.21 1.18 6.87
C VAL A 18 0.67 2.61 7.10
N THR A 19 1.75 3.00 6.45
CA THR A 19 2.37 4.33 6.51
C THR A 19 2.87 4.78 5.13
N GLU A 20 3.35 6.02 5.02
CA GLU A 20 3.97 6.56 3.79
C GLU A 20 3.11 6.42 2.52
N VAL A 21 1.81 6.61 2.66
CA VAL A 21 0.86 6.47 1.55
C VAL A 21 1.01 7.64 0.58
N ASN A 22 1.47 7.33 -0.63
CA ASN A 22 1.69 8.27 -1.72
C ASN A 22 0.93 7.81 -2.97
N VAL A 23 0.30 8.75 -3.65
CA VAL A 23 -0.45 8.52 -4.89
C VAL A 23 0.22 9.25 -6.03
N ASP A 24 0.42 8.53 -7.14
CA ASP A 24 0.93 9.05 -8.39
C ASP A 24 0.03 8.53 -9.52
N GLY A 25 -0.95 9.34 -9.92
CA GLY A 25 -2.03 8.92 -10.83
C GLY A 25 -2.81 7.72 -10.28
N TYR A 26 -2.80 6.61 -11.01
CA TYR A 26 -3.42 5.34 -10.60
C TYR A 26 -2.48 4.41 -9.83
N ARG A 27 -1.31 4.92 -9.42
CA ARG A 27 -0.31 4.16 -8.67
C ARG A 27 -0.30 4.58 -7.21
N LEU A 28 -0.38 3.61 -6.31
CA LEU A 28 -0.23 3.82 -4.86
C LEU A 28 1.06 3.16 -4.39
N ARG A 29 1.83 3.91 -3.59
CA ARG A 29 2.97 3.41 -2.83
C ARG A 29 2.67 3.61 -1.35
N CYS A 30 2.99 2.61 -0.55
CA CYS A 30 2.87 2.67 0.89
C CYS A 30 3.85 1.70 1.52
N LEU A 31 4.14 1.94 2.78
CA LEU A 31 4.92 1.03 3.61
C LEU A 31 3.99 0.28 4.54
N VAL A 32 4.14 -1.04 4.60
CA VAL A 32 3.33 -1.93 5.43
C VAL A 32 4.24 -2.58 6.45
N TRP A 33 3.86 -2.48 7.73
CA TRP A 33 4.57 -3.03 8.87
C TRP A 33 3.69 -4.04 9.58
N GLY A 34 4.29 -5.13 10.06
CA GLY A 34 3.55 -6.21 10.70
C GLY A 34 2.74 -7.03 9.71
N SER A 35 1.47 -7.29 10.02
CA SER A 35 0.60 -8.12 9.18
C SER A 35 0.17 -7.40 7.91
N PHE A 36 0.18 -8.13 6.79
CA PHE A 36 -0.29 -7.63 5.50
C PHE A 36 -1.83 -7.67 5.37
N GLN A 37 -2.52 -8.39 6.27
CA GLN A 37 -3.97 -8.60 6.15
C GLN A 37 -4.81 -7.31 6.25
N PRO A 38 -4.60 -6.40 7.23
CA PRO A 38 -5.38 -5.15 7.31
C PRO A 38 -5.22 -4.29 6.05
N PHE A 39 -4.05 -4.37 5.42
CA PHE A 39 -3.79 -3.70 4.16
C PHE A 39 -4.60 -4.33 3.01
N LEU A 40 -4.68 -5.66 2.92
CA LEU A 40 -5.52 -6.34 1.91
C LEU A 40 -7.02 -6.05 2.11
N GLU A 41 -7.49 -5.99 3.36
CA GLU A 41 -8.87 -5.60 3.67
C GLU A 41 -9.17 -4.16 3.21
N ALA A 42 -8.19 -3.26 3.33
CA ALA A 42 -8.31 -1.89 2.84
C ALA A 42 -8.34 -1.77 1.30
N LEU A 43 -7.91 -2.81 0.58
CA LEU A 43 -8.03 -2.91 -0.88
C LEU A 43 -9.33 -3.58 -1.33
N HIS A 44 -10.10 -4.16 -0.41
CA HIS A 44 -11.30 -4.90 -0.76
C HIS A 44 -12.31 -4.03 -1.52
N GLY A 45 -12.78 -4.53 -2.66
CA GLY A 45 -13.67 -3.81 -3.58
C GLY A 45 -12.97 -2.92 -4.61
N TYR A 46 -11.64 -2.85 -4.60
CA TYR A 46 -10.85 -2.13 -5.61
C TYR A 46 -10.10 -3.09 -6.52
N GLU A 47 -10.16 -2.83 -7.82
CA GLU A 47 -9.46 -3.64 -8.81
C GLU A 47 -7.99 -3.20 -8.94
N VAL A 48 -7.09 -4.15 -8.67
CA VAL A 48 -5.64 -3.96 -8.70
C VAL A 48 -5.07 -4.68 -9.92
N ILE A 49 -4.40 -3.93 -10.81
CA ILE A 49 -3.75 -4.48 -12.01
C ILE A 49 -2.41 -5.12 -11.65
N SER A 50 -1.69 -4.51 -10.71
CA SER A 50 -0.36 -4.99 -10.31
C SER A 50 -0.06 -4.64 -8.86
N LEU A 51 0.37 -5.64 -8.10
CA LEU A 51 0.87 -5.50 -6.74
C LEU A 51 2.30 -6.04 -6.68
N THR A 52 3.23 -5.18 -6.26
CA THR A 52 4.61 -5.55 -6.01
C THR A 52 4.95 -5.11 -4.60
N SER A 53 5.45 -6.04 -3.79
CA SER A 53 6.03 -5.77 -2.49
C SER A 53 7.53 -6.00 -2.55
N MET A 54 8.27 -5.15 -1.87
CA MET A 54 9.69 -5.33 -1.61
C MET A 54 9.87 -5.18 -0.10
N PRO A 55 10.75 -5.96 0.54
CA PRO A 55 11.09 -5.71 1.93
C PRO A 55 11.56 -4.27 2.06
N ALA A 56 11.06 -3.55 3.06
CA ALA A 56 11.64 -2.26 3.41
C ALA A 56 13.10 -2.51 3.76
N HIS A 57 14.01 -1.95 2.97
CA HIS A 57 15.40 -1.96 3.33
C HIS A 57 15.50 -1.14 4.61
N SER A 58 15.74 -1.80 5.75
CA SER A 58 16.12 -1.11 6.97
C SER A 58 17.34 -0.29 6.60
N ILE A 59 17.24 1.03 6.57
CA ILE A 59 18.42 1.88 6.60
C ILE A 59 19.02 1.64 7.97
N GLY A 60 19.94 0.68 8.02
CA GLY A 60 20.47 0.06 9.22
C GLY A 60 21.73 -0.71 8.84
N ASP A 61 22.66 0.00 8.22
CA ASP A 61 24.08 -0.35 8.17
C ASP A 61 24.83 0.94 8.54
N GLU A 62 25.05 1.15 9.85
CA GLU A 62 26.37 1.36 10.47
C GLU A 62 26.26 1.30 12.00
#